data_AF-A0A1M4Z280-F1
#
_entry.id   AF-A0A1M4Z280-F1
#
_cell.length_a   1.000
_cell.length_b   1.000
_cell.length_c   1.000
_cell.angle_alpha   90.00
_cell.angle_beta   90.00
_cell.angle_gamma   90.00
#
_symmetry.space_group_name_H-M   'P 1'
#
loop_
_entity.id
_entity.type
_entity.pdbx_description
1 polymer ?
#
loop_
_entity_poly.entity_id
_entity_poly.type
_entity_poly.pdbx_seq_one_letter_code
_entity_poly.pdbx_strand_id
1 'polypeptide(L)'
;MAKKKIEVDEDMLKEIMAGDIPIFGREKQKENAPPPVETKSAEVVENPPEEKPPVAVQEKTTVKPKKRKEDSFDYRKMFLTEGTVQHRQQTYLSQETHNAVRRFLSVVAPNINISRYIDNIVNAHLEQYRDEMDNLLTNEINNLLNNK
;
A
#
# COMPACT_ATOMS: atom_id res chain seq x y z
N MET A 1 -46.08 19.99 16.65
CA MET A 1 -44.93 19.12 16.33
C MET A 1 -45.47 17.74 15.99
N ALA A 2 -45.17 17.18 14.82
CA ALA A 2 -45.58 15.82 14.45
C ALA A 2 -44.47 14.82 14.81
N LYS A 3 -44.82 13.70 15.46
CA LYS A 3 -43.87 12.62 15.75
C LYS A 3 -43.80 11.70 14.54
N LYS A 4 -42.63 11.54 13.92
CA LYS A 4 -42.41 10.58 12.84
C LYS A 4 -42.54 9.17 13.41
N LYS A 5 -43.61 8.44 13.03
CA LYS A 5 -43.64 6.98 13.20
C LYS A 5 -42.53 6.38 12.34
N ILE A 6 -41.79 5.45 12.92
CA ILE A 6 -40.88 4.56 12.20
C ILE A 6 -41.57 3.20 12.23
N GLU A 7 -41.88 2.68 11.06
CA GLU A 7 -42.39 1.33 10.88
C GLU A 7 -41.18 0.41 10.67
N VAL A 8 -41.16 -0.73 11.35
CA VAL A 8 -40.00 -1.63 11.41
C VAL A 8 -40.46 -3.01 10.98
N ASP A 9 -39.86 -3.53 9.92
CA ASP A 9 -40.03 -4.91 9.48
C ASP A 9 -39.26 -5.82 10.44
N GLU A 10 -39.97 -6.42 11.40
CA GLU A 10 -39.34 -7.30 12.38
C GLU A 10 -38.74 -8.56 11.75
N ASP A 11 -39.30 -9.05 10.64
CA ASP A 11 -38.92 -10.33 10.06
C ASP A 11 -37.63 -10.19 9.23
N MET A 12 -37.47 -9.05 8.54
CA MET A 12 -36.17 -8.65 7.98
C MET A 12 -35.09 -8.51 9.08
N LEU A 13 -35.43 -7.97 10.26
CA LEU A 13 -34.47 -7.90 11.37
C LEU A 13 -34.13 -9.29 11.94
N LYS A 14 -35.09 -10.23 11.95
CA LYS A 14 -34.85 -11.62 12.39
C LYS A 14 -33.92 -12.37 11.41
N GLU A 15 -34.08 -12.21 10.09
CA GLU A 15 -33.13 -12.77 9.09
C GLU A 15 -31.69 -12.25 9.36
N ILE A 16 -31.53 -10.94 9.57
CA ILE A 16 -30.22 -10.32 9.83
C ILE A 16 -29.60 -10.82 11.15
N MET A 17 -30.38 -10.99 12.22
CA MET A 17 -29.88 -11.53 13.49
C MET A 17 -29.52 -13.02 13.43
N ALA A 18 -30.14 -13.79 12.52
CA ALA A 18 -29.79 -15.19 12.28
C ALA A 18 -28.46 -15.38 11.51
N GLY A 19 -27.91 -14.31 10.93
CA GLY A 19 -26.63 -14.29 10.22
C GLY A 19 -26.74 -14.13 8.70
N ASP A 20 -27.95 -14.27 8.13
CA ASP A 20 -28.21 -14.03 6.71
C ASP A 20 -28.32 -12.53 6.43
N ILE A 21 -27.16 -11.86 6.35
CA ILE A 21 -27.08 -10.45 5.94
C ILE A 21 -27.35 -10.34 4.43
N PRO A 22 -28.46 -9.71 3.98
CA PRO A 22 -28.74 -9.59 2.56
C PRO A 22 -27.74 -8.65 1.89
N ILE A 23 -26.97 -9.18 0.92
CA ILE A 23 -26.05 -8.38 0.11
C ILE A 23 -26.87 -7.46 -0.81
N PHE A 24 -27.06 -6.22 -0.38
CA PHE A 24 -27.71 -5.17 -1.17
C PHE A 24 -27.07 -5.08 -2.57
N GLY A 25 -27.89 -5.26 -3.61
CA GLY A 25 -27.45 -5.24 -5.02
C GLY A 25 -27.54 -6.58 -5.75
N ARG A 26 -28.04 -7.66 -5.14
CA ARG A 26 -28.48 -8.87 -5.86
C ARG A 26 -29.96 -9.15 -5.66
N GLU A 27 -30.70 -9.25 -6.76
CA GLU A 27 -32.09 -9.71 -6.75
C GLU A 27 -32.15 -11.21 -6.42
N LYS A 28 -33.11 -11.63 -5.58
CA LYS A 28 -33.22 -13.02 -5.09
C LYS A 28 -33.68 -13.97 -6.23
N GLN A 29 -32.74 -14.54 -6.99
CA GLN A 29 -33.00 -15.75 -7.77
C GLN A 29 -33.28 -16.93 -6.82
N LYS A 30 -34.45 -17.57 -6.97
CA LYS A 30 -34.82 -18.78 -6.25
C LYS A 30 -34.42 -20.01 -7.06
N GLU A 31 -33.55 -20.86 -6.55
CA GLU A 31 -33.62 -22.31 -6.81
C GLU A 31 -32.95 -23.15 -5.72
N ASN A 32 -32.96 -24.47 -5.87
CA ASN A 32 -32.78 -25.45 -4.79
C ASN A 32 -31.40 -26.14 -4.78
N ALA A 33 -31.13 -26.82 -3.66
CA ALA A 33 -30.28 -28.02 -3.55
C ALA A 33 -28.73 -27.77 -3.42
N PRO A 34 -27.90 -28.80 -3.07
CA PRO A 34 -26.90 -28.66 -2.00
C PRO A 34 -25.43 -28.81 -2.44
N PRO A 35 -24.43 -28.65 -1.53
CA PRO A 35 -23.02 -28.48 -1.91
C PRO A 35 -22.21 -29.79 -2.02
N PRO A 36 -21.18 -29.84 -2.90
CA PRO A 36 -20.00 -30.70 -2.76
C PRO A 36 -18.92 -29.95 -1.93
N VAL A 37 -18.47 -30.43 -0.77
CA VAL A 37 -17.65 -31.64 -0.48
C VAL A 37 -16.17 -31.45 -0.84
N GLU A 38 -15.31 -31.56 0.18
CA GLU A 38 -13.85 -31.53 0.08
C GLU A 38 -13.29 -32.77 -0.65
N THR A 39 -12.15 -32.66 -1.35
CA THR A 39 -11.36 -33.84 -1.75
C THR A 39 -9.86 -33.49 -1.84
N LYS A 40 -9.01 -34.49 -1.52
CA LYS A 40 -7.56 -34.34 -1.31
C LYS A 40 -6.74 -34.67 -2.57
N SER A 41 -5.55 -34.06 -2.70
CA SER A 41 -4.41 -34.49 -3.56
C SER A 41 -3.19 -33.61 -3.21
N ALA A 42 -1.94 -34.07 -3.19
CA ALA A 42 -1.37 -35.42 -3.29
C ALA A 42 0.01 -35.45 -2.55
N GLU A 43 0.66 -36.63 -2.44
CA GLU A 43 1.89 -36.87 -1.67
C GLU A 43 3.15 -37.14 -2.53
N VAL A 44 4.31 -36.68 -2.05
CA VAL A 44 5.68 -37.28 -2.17
C VAL A 44 6.31 -37.33 -3.60
N VAL A 45 7.60 -37.02 -3.82
CA VAL A 45 8.81 -37.90 -3.84
C VAL A 45 10.11 -37.05 -3.77
N GLU A 46 11.24 -37.69 -3.44
CA GLU A 46 12.56 -37.10 -3.08
C GLU A 46 13.52 -36.67 -4.25
N ASN A 47 14.72 -36.21 -3.85
CA ASN A 47 15.91 -35.78 -4.65
C ASN A 47 16.98 -36.92 -4.67
N PRO A 48 18.27 -36.77 -5.11
CA PRO A 48 18.98 -35.77 -5.95
C PRO A 48 19.51 -36.49 -7.24
N PRO A 49 20.80 -36.52 -7.74
CA PRO A 49 21.99 -35.65 -7.59
C PRO A 49 22.83 -35.35 -8.87
N GLU A 50 23.88 -34.53 -8.68
CA GLU A 50 25.26 -34.56 -9.26
C GLU A 50 25.55 -34.49 -10.79
N GLU A 51 26.13 -33.36 -11.23
CA GLU A 51 27.49 -33.32 -11.83
C GLU A 51 28.15 -31.91 -11.77
N LYS A 52 29.45 -31.83 -12.12
CA LYS A 52 30.35 -30.65 -12.25
C LYS A 52 31.21 -30.86 -13.53
N PRO A 53 32.17 -30.01 -14.01
CA PRO A 53 32.83 -28.80 -13.47
C PRO A 53 32.91 -27.68 -14.56
N PRO A 54 33.95 -26.81 -14.72
CA PRO A 54 35.05 -26.36 -13.85
C PRO A 54 35.14 -24.82 -13.68
N VAL A 55 36.21 -24.35 -13.02
CA VAL A 55 36.46 -22.95 -12.63
C VAL A 55 37.26 -22.18 -13.69
N ALA A 56 36.94 -20.90 -13.88
CA ALA A 56 37.85 -19.91 -14.47
C ALA A 56 37.90 -18.64 -13.59
N VAL A 57 39.10 -18.24 -13.17
CA VAL A 57 39.32 -17.06 -12.32
C VAL A 57 39.76 -15.87 -13.17
N GLN A 58 39.12 -14.72 -13.02
CA GLN A 58 39.72 -13.42 -13.34
C GLN A 58 39.36 -12.40 -12.26
N GLU A 59 40.39 -11.77 -11.69
CA GLU A 59 40.24 -10.64 -10.78
C GLU A 59 39.87 -9.36 -11.55
N LYS A 60 39.05 -8.49 -10.95
CA LYS A 60 39.40 -7.06 -10.79
C LYS A 60 38.44 -6.27 -9.90
N THR A 61 38.97 -5.12 -9.45
CA THR A 61 38.24 -3.96 -8.90
C THR A 61 37.35 -4.22 -7.69
N THR A 62 38.01 -4.36 -6.54
CA THR A 62 37.49 -4.11 -5.19
C THR A 62 36.77 -2.76 -5.08
N VAL A 63 35.45 -2.73 -5.29
CA VAL A 63 34.60 -1.60 -4.85
C VAL A 63 33.79 -2.06 -3.64
N LYS A 64 34.39 -1.96 -2.45
CA LYS A 64 33.65 -2.08 -1.19
C LYS A 64 32.54 -1.02 -1.20
N PRO A 65 31.26 -1.35 -1.02
CA PRO A 65 30.25 -0.32 -0.80
C PRO A 65 30.63 0.43 0.48
N LYS A 66 31.04 1.69 0.33
CA LYS A 66 31.33 2.57 1.48
C LYS A 66 30.06 2.60 2.33
N LYS A 67 30.15 2.08 3.56
CA LYS A 67 29.08 2.18 4.55
C LYS A 67 28.81 3.67 4.76
N ARG A 68 27.72 4.19 4.19
CA ARG A 68 27.18 5.50 4.56
C ARG A 68 26.72 5.36 6.01
N LYS A 69 27.58 5.83 6.91
CA LYS A 69 27.44 5.67 8.37
C LYS A 69 27.51 7.02 9.08
N GLU A 70 26.98 8.03 8.39
CA GLU A 70 26.53 9.32 8.90
C GLU A 70 25.08 9.48 8.42
N ASP A 71 24.26 10.13 9.22
CA ASP A 71 22.86 10.47 8.96
C ASP A 71 21.95 9.34 8.48
N SER A 72 22.08 8.18 9.14
CA SER A 72 20.93 7.31 9.38
C SER A 72 19.99 7.97 10.40
N PHE A 73 19.40 9.12 10.03
CA PHE A 73 18.10 9.51 10.57
C PHE A 73 17.20 8.28 10.47
N ASP A 74 16.62 7.85 11.59
CA ASP A 74 15.93 6.56 11.67
C ASP A 74 14.81 6.51 10.63
N TYR A 75 15.08 5.87 9.50
CA TYR A 75 14.17 5.78 8.35
C TYR A 75 12.78 5.28 8.78
N ARG A 76 12.75 4.40 9.80
CA ARG A 76 11.51 3.94 10.42
C ARG A 76 10.74 5.07 11.15
N LYS A 77 11.41 5.91 11.95
CA LYS A 77 10.78 7.05 12.64
C LYS A 77 10.34 8.16 11.67
N MET A 78 11.07 8.34 10.56
CA MET A 78 10.80 9.40 9.58
C MET A 78 9.69 9.01 8.60
N PHE A 79 9.74 7.81 8.00
CA PHE A 79 8.81 7.40 6.94
C PHE A 79 7.79 6.35 7.37
N LEU A 80 8.09 5.55 8.40
CA LEU A 80 7.22 4.47 8.91
C LEU A 80 6.58 4.83 10.26
N THR A 81 6.13 6.08 10.38
CA THR A 81 5.33 6.55 11.52
C THR A 81 3.83 6.50 11.18
N GLU A 82 3.10 5.72 11.98
CA GLU A 82 1.65 5.58 11.94
C GLU A 82 0.94 6.92 12.17
N GLY A 83 -0.28 7.09 11.65
CA GLY A 83 -1.04 8.33 11.84
C GLY A 83 -2.23 8.49 10.89
N THR A 84 -3.18 9.33 11.30
CA THR A 84 -4.41 9.63 10.56
C THR A 84 -4.24 10.85 9.66
N VAL A 85 -3.90 10.64 8.38
CA VAL A 85 -3.94 11.74 7.39
C VAL A 85 -5.39 12.25 7.27
N GLN A 86 -5.59 13.54 7.54
CA GLN A 86 -6.86 14.26 7.38
C GLN A 86 -6.85 15.05 6.05
N HIS A 87 -8.00 15.59 5.63
CA HIS A 87 -8.13 16.47 4.45
C HIS A 87 -7.52 15.91 3.13
N ARG A 88 -7.50 14.57 3.01
CA ARG A 88 -6.80 13.83 1.95
C ARG A 88 -7.23 14.26 0.55
N GLN A 89 -6.24 14.55 -0.30
CA GLN A 89 -6.41 14.64 -1.75
C GLN A 89 -5.99 13.31 -2.40
N GLN A 90 -6.56 12.99 -3.57
CA GLN A 90 -6.19 11.80 -4.33
C GLN A 90 -5.21 12.16 -5.45
N THR A 91 -4.05 11.51 -5.45
CA THR A 91 -3.02 11.64 -6.49
C THR A 91 -2.80 10.30 -7.17
N TYR A 92 -2.62 10.30 -8.49
CA TYR A 92 -2.29 9.08 -9.24
C TYR A 92 -0.80 8.72 -9.10
N LEU A 93 -0.53 7.42 -9.03
CA LEU A 93 0.80 6.82 -8.92
C LEU A 93 0.96 5.79 -10.03
N SER A 94 2.20 5.54 -10.48
CA SER A 94 2.44 4.47 -11.44
C SER A 94 2.18 3.09 -10.81
N GLN A 95 1.69 2.14 -11.59
CA GLN A 95 1.40 0.79 -11.10
C GLN A 95 2.64 0.12 -10.49
N GLU A 96 3.82 0.37 -11.07
CA GLU A 96 5.10 -0.11 -10.56
C GLU A 96 5.45 0.48 -9.19
N THR A 97 5.42 1.82 -9.03
CA THR A 97 5.75 2.46 -7.74
C THR A 97 4.77 2.04 -6.65
N HIS A 98 3.47 2.00 -6.94
CA HIS A 98 2.46 1.50 -6.01
C HIS A 98 2.71 0.04 -5.59
N ASN A 99 3.07 -0.84 -6.53
CA ASN A 99 3.38 -2.23 -6.25
C ASN A 99 4.69 -2.43 -5.47
N ALA A 100 5.72 -1.62 -5.75
CA ALA A 100 6.97 -1.63 -5.00
C ALA A 100 6.75 -1.21 -3.54
N VAL A 101 6.02 -0.11 -3.31
CA VAL A 101 5.64 0.37 -1.97
C VAL A 101 4.78 -0.66 -1.24
N ARG A 102 3.77 -1.25 -1.91
CA ARG A 102 2.94 -2.30 -1.32
C ARG A 102 3.77 -3.50 -0.85
N ARG A 103 4.65 -4.04 -1.70
CA ARG A 103 5.53 -5.17 -1.36
C ARG A 103 6.45 -4.85 -0.18
N PHE A 104 7.00 -3.65 -0.14
CA PHE A 104 7.87 -3.20 0.96
C PHE A 104 7.11 -3.11 2.30
N LEU A 105 5.97 -2.41 2.32
CA LEU A 105 5.19 -2.22 3.55
C LEU A 105 4.63 -3.54 4.09
N SER A 106 4.18 -4.46 3.23
CA SER A 106 3.71 -5.79 3.64
C SER A 106 4.75 -6.63 4.40
N VAL A 107 6.06 -6.33 4.26
CA VAL A 107 7.13 -7.03 4.98
C VAL A 107 7.66 -6.21 6.16
N VAL A 108 7.76 -4.88 6.02
CA VAL A 108 8.50 -4.02 6.97
C VAL A 108 7.58 -3.30 7.96
N ALA A 109 6.35 -2.97 7.58
CA ALA A 109 5.40 -2.21 8.40
C ALA A 109 3.94 -2.44 7.95
N PRO A 110 3.35 -3.63 8.20
CA PRO A 110 2.03 -4.00 7.67
C PRO A 110 0.87 -3.14 8.19
N ASN A 111 1.04 -2.48 9.34
CA ASN A 111 0.08 -1.53 9.91
C ASN A 111 -0.06 -0.24 9.07
N ILE A 112 0.95 0.08 8.25
CA ILE A 112 1.06 1.38 7.59
C ILE A 112 0.44 1.32 6.20
N ASN A 113 -0.63 2.11 6.01
CA ASN A 113 -1.25 2.30 4.72
C ASN A 113 -0.26 3.01 3.75
N ILE A 114 -0.20 2.50 2.51
CA ILE A 114 0.53 3.08 1.36
C ILE A 114 0.36 4.61 1.31
N SER A 115 -0.86 5.12 1.45
CA SER A 115 -1.11 6.56 1.42
C SER A 115 -0.41 7.35 2.53
N ARG A 116 -0.23 6.77 3.73
CA ARG A 116 0.45 7.42 4.87
C ARG A 116 1.98 7.40 4.68
N TYR A 117 2.51 6.30 4.17
CA TYR A 117 3.94 6.21 3.85
C TYR A 117 4.35 7.20 2.76
N ILE A 118 3.53 7.35 1.70
CA ILE A 118 3.78 8.31 0.62
C ILE A 118 3.61 9.75 1.11
N ASP A 119 2.59 10.03 1.92
CA ASP A 119 2.41 11.31 2.64
C ASP A 119 3.66 11.66 3.49
N ASN A 120 4.19 10.71 4.29
CA ASN A 120 5.43 10.92 5.04
C ASN A 120 6.63 11.26 4.13
N ILE A 121 6.78 10.60 2.97
CA ILE A 121 7.85 10.91 2.00
C ILE A 121 7.69 12.31 1.41
N VAL A 122 6.48 12.66 0.97
CA VAL A 122 6.22 13.95 0.31
C VAL A 122 6.43 15.10 1.29
N ASN A 123 5.93 14.98 2.53
CA ASN A 123 6.15 16.02 3.54
C ASN A 123 7.64 16.19 3.86
N ALA A 124 8.39 15.09 4.03
CA ALA A 124 9.83 15.16 4.27
C ALA A 124 10.63 15.77 3.09
N HIS A 125 10.21 15.49 1.85
CA HIS A 125 10.82 16.10 0.67
C HIS A 125 10.52 17.60 0.58
N LEU A 126 9.27 18.01 0.84
CA LEU A 126 8.87 19.41 0.87
C LEU A 126 9.55 20.19 2.00
N GLU A 127 9.77 19.57 3.16
CA GLU A 127 10.51 20.17 4.29
C GLU A 127 12.01 20.31 3.96
N GLN A 128 12.63 19.27 3.40
CA GLN A 128 14.06 19.27 3.06
C GLN A 128 14.42 20.27 1.95
N TYR A 129 13.55 20.42 0.94
CA TYR A 129 13.82 21.23 -0.27
C TYR A 129 13.05 22.54 -0.32
N ARG A 130 12.42 22.96 0.79
CA ARG A 130 11.56 24.15 0.86
C ARG A 130 12.19 25.39 0.24
N ASP A 131 13.39 25.76 0.71
CA ASP A 131 14.05 26.99 0.30
C ASP A 131 14.43 26.94 -1.20
N GLU A 132 14.80 25.78 -1.74
CA GLU A 132 15.06 25.61 -3.17
C GLU A 132 13.79 25.81 -4.00
N MET A 133 12.65 25.26 -3.54
CA MET A 133 11.35 25.40 -4.21
C MET A 133 10.80 26.83 -4.14
N ASP A 134 10.90 27.49 -2.97
CA ASP A 134 10.49 28.87 -2.78
C ASP A 134 11.35 29.83 -3.63
N ASN A 135 12.65 29.56 -3.78
CA ASN A 135 13.54 30.28 -4.72
C ASN A 135 13.17 30.07 -6.18
N LEU A 136 12.93 28.82 -6.62
CA LEU A 136 12.50 28.52 -8.00
C LEU A 136 11.19 29.22 -8.36
N LEU A 137 10.20 29.16 -7.46
CA LEU A 137 8.91 29.85 -7.61
C LEU A 137 9.10 31.37 -7.72
N THR A 138 9.93 31.95 -6.86
CA THR A 138 10.22 33.40 -6.85
C THR A 138 10.90 33.86 -8.14
N ASN A 139 11.89 33.09 -8.62
CA ASN A 139 12.59 33.37 -9.88
C ASN A 139 11.63 33.34 -11.08
N GLU A 140 10.72 32.36 -11.14
CA GLU A 140 9.79 32.25 -12.27
C GLU A 140 8.69 33.32 -12.23
N ILE A 141 8.22 33.73 -11.05
CA ILE A 141 7.35 34.90 -10.90
C ILE A 141 8.05 36.17 -11.40
N ASN A 142 9.32 36.37 -11.03
CA ASN A 142 10.10 37.52 -11.50
C ASN A 142 10.32 37.48 -13.02
N ASN A 143 10.59 36.30 -13.61
CA ASN A 143 10.66 36.12 -15.06
C ASN A 143 9.34 36.51 -15.75
N LEU A 144 8.19 36.11 -15.20
CA LEU A 144 6.87 36.43 -15.76
C LEU A 144 6.45 37.90 -15.59
N LEU A 145 7.03 38.62 -14.62
CA LEU A 145 6.83 40.05 -14.42
C LEU A 145 7.75 40.91 -15.29
N ASN A 146 9.01 40.49 -15.50
CA ASN A 146 10.01 41.24 -16.25
C ASN A 146 9.90 41.06 -17.78
N ASN A 147 9.10 40.11 -18.26
CA ASN A 147 8.84 39.87 -19.69
C ASN A 147 7.45 40.42 -20.13
N LYS A 148 7.05 41.58 -19.58
CA LYS A 148 5.80 42.30 -19.91
C LYS A 148 6.06 43.79 -20.13
#